data_AF-W8BBA3-F1
#
_entry.id   AF-W8BBA3-F1
#
_cell.length_a   1.000
_cell.length_b   1.000
_cell.length_c   1.000
_cell.angle_alpha   90.00
_cell.angle_beta   90.00
_cell.angle_gamma   90.00
#
_symmetry.space_group_name_H-M   'P 1'
#
loop_
_entity.id
_entity.type
_entity.pdbx_description
1 polymer ?
#
loop_
_entity_poly.entity_id
_entity_poly.type
_entity_poly.pdbx_seq_one_letter_code
_entity_poly.pdbx_strand_id
1 'polypeptide(L)'
;KKKKNIAAEVIKSIQWSENLDQIFRDNYKNDPTLSWQFYGSSTGFMRQFPAAKWKAEPVDLYDCRLRSWYMEAATSPKDIIILLDSSGSMKGQRLDVAKKVVNTILDTLGTNDFVNVFTFGKTVEPAVKCFEETLVQVLISFYYY
;
A
#
# COMPACT_ATOMS: atom_id res chain seq x y z
N LYS A 1 -26.08 6.36 -0.99
CA LYS A 1 -26.20 5.70 0.34
C LYS A 1 -24.83 5.32 0.96
N LYS A 2 -23.86 4.73 0.24
CA LYS A 2 -22.52 4.36 0.79
C LYS A 2 -21.70 5.53 1.40
N LYS A 3 -21.66 6.72 0.79
CA LYS A 3 -20.87 7.88 1.29
C LYS A 3 -21.26 8.37 2.70
N LYS A 4 -22.54 8.25 3.10
CA LYS A 4 -23.00 8.69 4.44
C LYS A 4 -22.51 7.79 5.58
N ASN A 5 -22.28 6.49 5.31
CA ASN A 5 -21.84 5.55 6.34
C ASN A 5 -20.33 5.67 6.63
N ILE A 6 -19.51 5.95 5.60
CA ILE A 6 -18.05 6.07 5.74
C ILE A 6 -17.68 7.26 6.64
N ALA A 7 -18.36 8.40 6.46
CA ALA A 7 -18.10 9.59 7.29
C ALA A 7 -18.41 9.34 8.78
N ALA A 8 -19.47 8.60 9.10
CA ALA A 8 -19.82 8.27 10.48
C ALA A 8 -18.78 7.33 11.13
N GLU A 9 -18.24 6.38 10.36
CA GLU A 9 -17.19 5.46 10.82
C GLU A 9 -15.87 6.20 11.08
N VAL A 10 -15.50 7.14 10.21
CA VAL A 10 -14.32 7.98 10.40
C VAL A 10 -14.46 8.83 11.67
N ILE A 11 -15.60 9.48 11.88
CA ILE A 11 -15.84 10.31 13.09
C ILE A 11 -15.71 9.46 14.36
N LYS A 12 -16.33 8.27 14.39
CA LYS A 12 -16.23 7.36 15.54
C LYS A 12 -14.79 6.93 15.80
N SER A 13 -14.02 6.67 14.75
CA SER A 13 -12.61 6.28 14.85
C SER A 13 -11.73 7.44 15.33
N ILE A 14 -12.04 8.67 14.91
CA ILE A 14 -11.36 9.88 15.41
C ILE A 14 -11.63 10.05 16.91
N GLN A 15 -12.88 9.91 17.36
CA GLN A 15 -13.23 10.00 18.78
C GLN A 15 -12.55 8.92 19.62
N TRP A 16 -12.56 7.67 19.16
CA TRP A 16 -11.88 6.58 19.85
C TRP A 16 -10.36 6.80 19.98
N SER A 17 -9.73 7.31 18.93
CA SER A 17 -8.28 7.55 18.89
C SER A 17 -7.82 8.80 19.65
N GLU A 18 -8.73 9.59 20.23
CA GLU A 18 -8.39 10.76 21.07
C GLU A 18 -7.56 10.37 22.31
N ASN A 19 -7.82 9.18 22.86
CA ASN A 19 -7.07 8.65 24.00
C ASN A 19 -5.56 8.46 23.70
N LEU A 20 -5.17 8.38 22.42
CA LEU A 20 -3.76 8.28 22.03
C LEU A 20 -2.99 9.59 22.25
N ASP A 21 -3.67 10.74 22.29
CA ASP A 21 -3.02 12.04 22.40
C ASP A 21 -2.28 12.18 23.74
N GLN A 22 -2.83 11.60 24.82
CA GLN A 22 -2.18 11.60 26.12
C GLN A 22 -0.97 10.66 26.13
N ILE A 23 -1.10 9.48 25.52
CA ILE A 23 -0.01 8.51 25.40
C ILE A 23 1.17 9.11 24.62
N PHE A 24 0.89 9.80 23.50
CA PHE A 24 1.94 10.45 22.72
C PHE A 24 2.68 11.54 23.50
N ARG A 25 1.94 12.34 24.28
CA ARG A 25 2.53 13.36 25.16
C ARG A 25 3.41 12.73 26.25
N ASP A 26 2.95 11.66 26.87
CA ASP A 26 3.68 11.02 27.96
C ASP A 26 4.93 10.29 27.46
N ASN A 27 4.86 9.65 26.29
CA ASN A 27 6.04 9.08 25.61
C ASN A 27 7.10 10.16 25.35
N TYR A 28 6.71 11.31 24.80
CA TYR A 28 7.64 12.41 24.51
C TYR A 28 8.23 13.04 25.78
N LYS A 29 7.49 13.08 26.89
CA LYS A 29 8.02 13.53 28.19
C LYS A 29 9.04 12.55 28.76
N ASN A 30 8.77 11.26 28.61
CA ASN A 30 9.65 10.20 29.11
C ASN A 30 10.93 10.09 28.28
N ASP A 31 10.83 10.29 26.96
CA ASP A 31 11.97 10.32 26.06
C ASP A 31 11.88 11.53 25.11
N PRO A 32 12.55 12.65 25.46
CA PRO A 32 12.59 13.85 24.62
C PRO A 32 13.35 13.68 23.30
N THR A 33 14.02 12.54 23.07
CA THR A 33 14.72 12.25 21.80
C THR A 33 13.80 11.62 20.75
N LEU A 34 12.58 11.23 21.14
CA LEU A 34 11.54 10.76 20.22
C LEU A 34 11.21 11.83 19.18
N SER A 35 11.30 11.45 17.90
CA SER A 35 10.99 12.35 16.79
C SER A 35 9.48 12.47 16.55
N TRP A 36 8.92 11.56 15.76
CA TRP A 36 7.50 11.61 15.37
C TRP A 36 6.81 10.32 15.78
N GLN A 37 5.61 10.47 16.33
CA GLN A 37 4.72 9.36 16.66
C GLN A 37 3.51 9.43 15.74
N PHE A 38 3.15 8.30 15.12
CA PHE A 38 2.07 8.22 14.15
C PHE A 38 1.08 7.10 14.49
N TYR A 39 -0.18 7.33 14.16
CA TYR A 39 -1.22 6.31 14.13
C TYR A 39 -1.95 6.40 12.79
N GLY A 40 -1.85 5.35 11.97
CA GLY A 40 -2.62 5.20 10.74
C GLY A 40 -3.86 4.36 11.00
N SER A 41 -5.04 4.91 10.72
CA SER A 41 -6.29 4.17 10.83
C SER A 41 -6.59 3.39 9.56
N SER A 42 -7.21 2.22 9.70
CA SER A 42 -7.75 1.45 8.56
C SER A 42 -8.81 2.22 7.76
N THR A 43 -9.48 3.18 8.42
CA THR A 43 -10.44 4.12 7.80
C THR A 43 -9.77 5.25 6.99
N GLY A 44 -8.43 5.33 6.99
CA GLY A 44 -7.64 6.17 6.08
C GLY A 44 -7.17 7.51 6.64
N PHE A 45 -7.59 7.90 7.85
CA PHE A 45 -7.02 9.08 8.52
C PHE A 45 -5.76 8.71 9.32
N MET A 46 -4.92 9.71 9.58
CA MET A 46 -3.70 9.57 10.36
C MET A 46 -3.66 10.60 11.49
N ARG A 47 -3.14 10.23 12.65
CA ARG A 47 -2.74 11.15 13.72
C ARG A 47 -1.22 11.22 13.77
N GLN A 48 -0.67 12.40 14.01
CA GLN A 48 0.75 12.61 14.19
C GLN A 48 1.03 13.49 15.42
N PHE A 49 2.07 13.16 16.16
CA PHE A 49 2.55 13.93 17.29
C PHE A 49 4.08 14.14 17.21
N PRO A 50 4.60 15.36 17.42
CA PRO A 50 3.86 16.60 17.65
C PRO A 50 3.02 17.03 16.44
N ALA A 51 2.01 17.87 16.67
CA ALA A 51 1.19 18.37 15.57
C ALA A 51 2.01 19.31 14.67
N ALA A 52 1.90 19.11 13.36
CA ALA A 52 2.55 19.97 12.37
C ALA A 52 1.57 20.28 11.24
N LYS A 53 1.70 21.46 10.64
CA LYS A 53 0.88 21.85 9.49
C LYS A 53 1.24 20.97 8.30
N TRP A 54 0.24 20.27 7.76
CA TRP A 54 0.39 19.53 6.52
C TRP A 54 0.58 20.49 5.35
N LYS A 55 1.58 20.25 4.51
CA LYS A 55 1.75 21.02 3.26
C LYS A 55 0.71 20.51 2.26
N ALA A 56 -0.34 21.30 2.07
CA ALA A 56 -1.44 20.94 1.17
C ALA A 56 -1.18 21.32 -0.30
N GLU A 57 -0.08 22.03 -0.58
CA GLU A 57 0.29 22.51 -1.91
C GLU A 57 1.65 21.94 -2.35
N PRO A 58 1.72 21.30 -3.53
CA PRO A 58 0.59 20.92 -4.40
C PRO A 58 -0.32 19.87 -3.75
N VAL A 59 -1.51 19.63 -4.33
CA VAL A 59 -2.49 18.63 -3.84
C VAL A 59 -1.79 17.30 -3.55
N ASP A 60 -1.83 16.90 -2.29
CA ASP A 60 -1.21 15.67 -1.82
C ASP A 60 -2.20 14.50 -1.95
N LEU A 61 -1.71 13.39 -2.50
CA LEU A 61 -2.44 12.11 -2.62
C LEU A 61 -2.02 11.14 -1.51
N TYR A 62 -1.51 11.65 -0.40
CA TYR A 62 -1.06 10.86 0.72
C TYR A 62 -2.19 10.00 1.31
N ASP A 63 -1.97 8.69 1.31
CA ASP A 63 -2.75 7.71 2.07
C ASP A 63 -1.78 6.93 2.97
N CYS A 64 -2.02 6.95 4.28
CA CYS A 64 -1.18 6.24 5.25
C CYS A 64 -1.16 4.72 5.01
N ARG A 65 -2.23 4.15 4.45
CA ARG A 65 -2.39 2.71 4.25
C ARG A 65 -1.56 2.17 3.08
N LEU A 66 -1.11 3.06 2.20
CA LEU A 66 -0.24 2.72 1.07
C LEU A 66 1.24 2.92 1.40
N ARG A 67 1.58 3.25 2.65
CA ARG A 67 2.97 3.47 3.07
C ARG A 67 3.59 2.17 3.53
N SER A 68 4.89 1.99 3.23
CA SER A 68 5.66 0.80 3.60
C SER A 68 5.56 0.49 5.09
N TRP A 69 5.69 1.50 5.96
CA TRP A 69 5.57 1.33 7.41
C TRP A 69 4.20 0.78 7.85
N TYR A 70 3.12 1.15 7.15
CA TYR A 70 1.79 0.65 7.45
C TYR A 70 1.63 -0.78 6.92
N MET A 71 2.07 -1.04 5.69
CA MET A 71 1.98 -2.35 5.05
C MET A 71 2.78 -3.42 5.79
N GLU A 72 4.02 -3.10 6.20
CA GLU A 72 4.89 -3.98 6.99
C GLU A 72 4.29 -4.30 8.36
N ALA A 73 3.59 -3.36 8.99
CA ALA A 73 2.93 -3.58 10.28
C ALA A 73 1.59 -4.33 10.15
N ALA A 74 0.86 -4.10 9.06
CA ALA A 74 -0.48 -4.64 8.84
C ALA A 74 -0.48 -6.03 8.19
N THR A 75 0.62 -6.42 7.53
CA THR A 75 0.66 -7.63 6.72
C THR A 75 1.94 -8.43 6.94
N SER A 76 1.82 -9.75 6.97
CA SER A 76 2.97 -10.67 6.95
C SER A 76 3.50 -10.87 5.52
N PRO A 77 4.78 -11.27 5.37
CA PRO A 77 5.39 -11.61 4.07
C PRO A 77 4.53 -12.57 3.25
N LYS A 78 4.51 -12.39 1.92
CA LYS A 78 3.66 -13.15 0.99
C LYS A 78 4.42 -13.58 -0.25
N ASP A 79 4.05 -14.77 -0.72
CA ASP A 79 4.48 -15.32 -2.01
C ASP A 79 3.31 -15.26 -2.99
N ILE A 80 3.45 -14.50 -4.09
CA ILE A 80 2.36 -14.17 -5.02
C ILE A 80 2.71 -14.59 -6.45
N ILE A 81 1.75 -15.23 -7.13
CA ILE A 81 1.80 -15.49 -8.57
C ILE A 81 0.68 -14.71 -9.25
N ILE A 82 1.03 -13.86 -10.20
CA ILE A 82 0.07 -13.07 -10.98
C ILE A 82 -0.09 -13.72 -12.36
N LEU A 83 -1.34 -14.04 -12.74
CA LEU A 83 -1.68 -14.57 -14.06
C LEU A 83 -2.42 -13.51 -14.87
N LEU A 84 -1.81 -13.03 -15.95
CA LEU A 84 -2.34 -12.00 -16.83
C LEU A 84 -2.86 -12.61 -18.15
N ASP A 85 -4.16 -12.44 -18.41
CA ASP A 85 -4.78 -12.90 -19.65
C ASP A 85 -4.28 -12.06 -20.85
N SER A 86 -3.65 -12.72 -21.83
CA SER A 86 -3.16 -12.15 -23.10
C SER A 86 -4.00 -12.61 -24.31
N SER A 87 -5.16 -13.21 -24.08
CA SER A 87 -6.09 -13.65 -25.11
C SER A 87 -6.59 -12.51 -26.00
N GLY A 88 -7.17 -12.87 -27.15
CA GLY A 88 -7.70 -11.91 -28.12
C GLY A 88 -8.73 -10.94 -27.54
N SER A 89 -9.49 -11.36 -26.51
CA SER A 89 -10.49 -10.53 -25.82
C SER A 89 -9.92 -9.44 -24.93
N MET A 90 -8.62 -9.50 -24.62
CA MET A 90 -7.92 -8.53 -23.80
C MET A 90 -7.23 -7.44 -24.62
N LYS A 91 -7.22 -7.52 -25.95
CA LYS A 91 -6.58 -6.52 -26.82
C LYS A 91 -7.13 -5.10 -26.60
N GLY A 92 -6.26 -4.10 -26.78
CA GLY A 92 -6.58 -2.68 -26.62
C GLY A 92 -6.68 -2.28 -25.14
N GLN A 93 -7.67 -1.45 -24.80
CA GLN A 93 -7.79 -0.82 -23.48
C GLN A 93 -7.84 -1.81 -22.31
N ARG A 94 -8.36 -3.02 -22.50
CA ARG A 94 -8.46 -4.02 -21.43
C ARG A 94 -7.08 -4.48 -20.95
N LEU A 95 -6.14 -4.69 -21.88
CA LEU A 95 -4.77 -5.05 -21.55
C LEU A 95 -4.06 -3.89 -20.84
N ASP A 96 -4.29 -2.66 -21.27
CA ASP A 96 -3.68 -1.47 -20.63
C ASP A 96 -4.17 -1.29 -19.19
N VAL A 97 -5.48 -1.45 -18.96
CA VAL A 97 -6.05 -1.45 -17.60
C VAL A 97 -5.49 -2.61 -16.78
N ALA A 98 -5.41 -3.81 -17.33
CA ALA A 98 -4.89 -4.98 -16.62
C ALA A 98 -3.42 -4.78 -16.21
N LYS A 99 -2.57 -4.27 -17.11
CA LYS A 99 -1.19 -3.89 -16.78
C LYS A 99 -1.12 -2.85 -15.68
N LYS A 100 -1.98 -1.83 -15.71
CA LYS A 100 -2.03 -0.81 -14.66
C LYS A 100 -2.41 -1.40 -13.31
N VAL A 101 -3.36 -2.33 -13.27
CA VAL A 101 -3.75 -3.05 -12.05
C VAL A 101 -2.59 -3.90 -11.53
N VAL A 102 -1.88 -4.64 -12.40
CA VAL A 102 -0.70 -5.41 -11.99
C VAL A 102 0.35 -4.49 -11.35
N ASN A 103 0.65 -3.34 -11.97
CA ASN A 103 1.58 -2.38 -11.38
C ASN A 103 1.10 -1.86 -10.01
N THR A 104 -0.19 -1.56 -9.86
CA THR A 104 -0.74 -1.14 -8.57
C THR A 104 -0.67 -2.24 -7.51
N ILE A 105 -0.76 -3.52 -7.88
CA ILE A 105 -0.54 -4.63 -6.94
C ILE A 105 0.93 -4.70 -6.55
N LEU A 106 1.85 -4.61 -7.53
CA LEU A 106 3.29 -4.59 -7.27
C LEU A 106 3.69 -3.43 -6.35
N ASP A 107 3.04 -2.26 -6.49
CA ASP A 107 3.23 -1.09 -5.60
C ASP A 107 2.83 -1.34 -4.14
N THR A 108 2.06 -2.39 -3.85
CA THR A 108 1.67 -2.75 -2.47
C THR A 108 2.60 -3.76 -1.82
N LEU A 109 3.54 -4.35 -2.59
CA LEU A 109 4.43 -5.39 -2.08
C LEU A 109 5.65 -4.78 -1.39
N GLY A 110 6.01 -5.36 -0.25
CA GLY A 110 7.17 -4.98 0.54
C GLY A 110 8.43 -5.74 0.13
N THR A 111 9.56 -5.38 0.73
CA THR A 111 10.86 -6.01 0.46
C THR A 111 10.94 -7.48 0.87
N ASN A 112 10.03 -7.94 1.72
CA ASN A 112 9.98 -9.32 2.19
C ASN A 112 9.03 -10.20 1.36
N ASP A 113 8.37 -9.65 0.34
CA ASP A 113 7.44 -10.37 -0.50
C ASP A 113 8.14 -10.93 -1.75
N PHE A 114 7.67 -12.07 -2.24
CA PHE A 114 8.14 -12.68 -3.47
C PHE A 114 7.02 -12.71 -4.51
N VAL A 115 7.36 -12.39 -5.76
CA VAL A 115 6.39 -12.33 -6.85
C VAL A 115 6.94 -12.93 -8.13
N ASN A 116 6.05 -13.54 -8.92
CA ASN A 116 6.29 -13.80 -10.33
C ASN A 116 5.02 -13.53 -11.14
N VAL A 117 5.18 -13.08 -12.38
CA VAL A 117 4.08 -12.70 -13.27
C VAL A 117 4.15 -13.56 -14.51
N PHE A 118 3.05 -14.25 -14.83
CA PHE A 118 2.90 -15.02 -16.06
C PHE A 118 1.78 -14.44 -16.89
N THR A 119 1.94 -14.53 -18.21
CA THR A 119 0.88 -14.25 -19.17
C THR A 119 0.32 -15.56 -19.70
N PHE A 120 -0.98 -15.62 -19.96
CA PHE A 120 -1.60 -16.81 -20.53
C PHE A 120 -2.53 -16.48 -21.68
N GLY A 121 -2.50 -17.32 -22.71
CA GLY A 121 -3.44 -17.29 -23.84
C GLY A 121 -3.80 -18.71 -24.24
N LYS A 122 -2.99 -19.31 -25.12
CA LYS A 122 -3.04 -20.77 -25.39
C LYS A 122 -2.04 -21.54 -24.53
N THR A 123 -0.93 -20.90 -24.20
CA THR A 123 0.17 -21.39 -23.35
C THR A 123 0.40 -20.37 -22.25
N VAL A 124 1.07 -20.80 -21.18
CA VAL A 124 1.52 -19.93 -20.09
C VAL A 124 2.99 -19.58 -20.37
N GLU A 125 3.30 -18.29 -20.36
CA GLU A 125 4.65 -17.78 -20.58
C GLU A 125 4.99 -16.76 -19.49
N PRO A 126 6.22 -16.78 -18.92
CA PRO A 126 6.62 -15.78 -17.95
C PRO A 126 6.64 -14.40 -18.59
N ALA A 127 6.12 -13.40 -17.88
CA ALA A 127 6.09 -12.01 -18.37
C ALA A 127 7.51 -11.45 -18.56
N VAL A 128 8.45 -11.90 -17.72
CA VAL A 128 9.87 -11.59 -17.83
C VAL A 128 10.63 -12.90 -17.97
N LYS A 129 11.30 -13.10 -19.11
CA LYS A 129 11.95 -14.38 -19.46
C LYS A 129 13.03 -14.80 -18.45
N CYS A 130 13.71 -13.86 -17.80
CA CYS A 130 14.78 -14.18 -16.84
C CYS A 130 14.29 -14.67 -15.47
N PHE A 131 12.99 -14.57 -15.16
CA PHE A 131 12.43 -15.04 -13.89
C PHE A 131 11.96 -16.50 -13.95
N GLU A 132 11.83 -17.06 -15.15
CA GLU A 132 11.46 -18.47 -15.39
C GLU A 132 10.35 -18.93 -14.41
N GLU A 133 10.54 -20.05 -13.71
CA GLU A 133 9.61 -20.61 -12.72
C GLU A 133 9.96 -20.21 -11.27
N THR A 134 10.81 -19.21 -11.08
CA THR A 134 11.28 -18.81 -9.73
C THR A 134 10.48 -17.61 -9.24
N LEU A 135 10.10 -17.60 -7.97
CA LEU A 135 9.57 -16.41 -7.33
C LEU A 135 10.72 -15.46 -7.01
N VAL A 136 10.59 -14.20 -7.42
CA VAL A 136 11.65 -13.22 -7.23
C VAL A 136 11.25 -12.25 -6.13
N GLN A 137 12.20 -11.96 -5.25
CA GLN A 137 12.00 -11.01 -4.16
C GLN A 137 11.76 -9.61 -4.72
N VAL A 138 10.74 -8.93 -4.21
CA VAL A 138 10.45 -7.55 -4.59
C VAL A 138 11.52 -6.64 -4.00
N LEU A 139 12.38 -6.10 -4.87
CA LEU A 139 13.32 -5.04 -4.53
C LEU A 139 12.93 -3.77 -5.28
N ILE A 140 13.28 -2.60 -4.75
CA ILE A 140 13.04 -1.28 -5.37
C ILE A 140 13.60 -1.22 -6.83
N SER A 141 14.53 -2.10 -7.19
CA SER A 141 15.06 -2.26 -8.55
C SER A 141 14.09 -2.89 -9.57
N PHE A 142 12.94 -3.44 -9.17
CA PHE A 142 11.90 -3.93 -10.10
C PHE A 142 11.28 -2.80 -10.94
N TYR A 143 11.36 -1.55 -10.47
CA TYR A 143 10.81 -0.39 -11.16
C TYR A 143 11.63 0.09 -12.37
N TYR A 144 12.81 -0.50 -12.61
CA TYR A 144 13.75 -0.06 -13.66
C TYR A 144 13.85 -1.01 -14.87
N TYR A 145 13.03 -2.06 -14.93
CA TYR A 145 12.97 -3.00 -16.07
C TYR A 145 11.61 -2.99 -16.77
#